data_AF-G7VI44-F1
#
_entry.id   AF-G7VI44-F1
#
_cell.length_a   1.000
_cell.length_b   1.000
_cell.length_c   1.000
_cell.angle_alpha   90.00
_cell.angle_beta   90.00
_cell.angle_gamma   90.00
#
_symmetry.space_group_name_H-M   'P 1'
#
loop_
_entity.id
_entity.type
_entity.pdbx_description
1 polymer ?
#
loop_
_entity_poly.entity_id
_entity_poly.type
_entity_poly.pdbx_seq_one_letter_code
_entity_poly.pdbx_strand_id
1 'polypeptide(L)'
;MATFNTPCTLALGVVGKRLVYLDVESGKRVEEYVGVDVDSAAPDVGRDFLGGHIAITSFSTSIVKAVALAKPAYVLDLEGLRPLARKAVTVAGVRAREFGAWEQVWNKPILLSNASPTVALGASRAGSLLHINAVPTDVELVGKAWATARVLQRGGELSMNCTCRLGLMPLEIFVRRGNRYVVAKFYLNATSPRSRRAFFILGEGGNVLQRRDVDVGEAEVVAFEYVKQLETHGVD
;
A
#
# COMPACT_ATOMS: atom_id res chain seq x y z
N MET A 1 -1.71 9.12 -10.71
CA MET A 1 -1.00 9.49 -9.49
C MET A 1 -1.18 10.98 -9.24
N ALA A 2 -1.67 11.34 -8.06
CA ALA A 2 -1.78 12.73 -7.60
C ALA A 2 -0.56 13.12 -6.73
N THR A 3 -0.17 14.40 -6.76
CA THR A 3 0.99 14.91 -6.03
C THR A 3 0.65 16.22 -5.33
N PHE A 4 1.08 16.36 -4.08
CA PHE A 4 0.76 17.48 -3.19
C PHE A 4 2.00 17.97 -2.46
N ASN A 5 2.10 19.28 -2.22
CA ASN A 5 3.16 19.85 -1.39
C ASN A 5 2.92 19.50 0.07
N THR A 6 3.97 19.20 0.83
CA THR A 6 3.88 18.99 2.29
C THR A 6 4.33 20.23 3.06
N PRO A 7 3.78 20.48 4.27
CA PRO A 7 2.79 19.65 4.96
C PRO A 7 1.39 19.75 4.34
N CYS A 8 0.67 18.63 4.29
CA CYS A 8 -0.72 18.61 3.80
C CYS A 8 -1.53 17.48 4.44
N THR A 9 -2.84 17.67 4.45
CA THR A 9 -3.83 16.68 4.83
C THR A 9 -4.89 16.59 3.74
N LEU A 10 -5.14 15.37 3.29
CA LEU A 10 -6.04 15.06 2.19
C LEU A 10 -7.19 14.23 2.73
N ALA A 11 -8.43 14.61 2.41
CA ALA A 11 -9.57 13.71 2.47
C ALA A 11 -9.75 13.06 1.09
N LEU A 12 -10.01 11.75 1.06
CA LEU A 12 -10.12 10.98 -0.17
C LEU A 12 -11.41 10.15 -0.20
N GLY A 13 -11.91 9.92 -1.41
CA GLY A 13 -13.01 8.99 -1.64
C GLY A 13 -13.31 8.77 -3.12
N VAL A 14 -13.90 7.62 -3.45
CA VAL A 14 -14.31 7.29 -4.83
C VAL A 14 -15.72 7.81 -5.11
N VAL A 15 -15.88 8.51 -6.23
CA VAL A 15 -17.16 9.02 -6.74
C VAL A 15 -17.20 8.82 -8.25
N GLY A 16 -18.12 7.99 -8.75
CA GLY A 16 -18.28 7.75 -10.20
C GLY A 16 -16.98 7.28 -10.88
N LYS A 17 -16.35 6.24 -10.34
CA LYS A 17 -15.08 5.63 -10.79
C LYS A 17 -13.87 6.56 -10.75
N ARG A 18 -13.97 7.70 -10.07
CA ARG A 18 -12.87 8.64 -9.85
C ARG A 18 -12.53 8.68 -8.38
N LEU A 19 -11.25 8.59 -8.06
CA LEU A 19 -10.76 8.96 -6.74
C LEU A 19 -10.66 10.48 -6.67
N VAL A 20 -11.41 11.05 -5.75
CA VAL A 20 -11.42 12.48 -5.45
C VAL A 20 -10.51 12.71 -4.26
N TYR A 21 -9.68 13.74 -4.36
CA TYR A 21 -8.80 14.24 -3.31
C TYR A 21 -9.23 15.66 -2.97
N LEU A 22 -9.41 15.94 -1.68
CA LEU A 22 -9.63 17.28 -1.15
C LEU A 22 -8.47 17.62 -0.21
N ASP A 23 -7.65 18.58 -0.62
CA ASP A 23 -6.65 19.19 0.25
C ASP A 23 -7.38 20.08 1.27
N VAL A 24 -7.29 19.68 2.55
CA VAL A 24 -8.04 20.29 3.65
C VAL A 24 -7.55 21.70 3.93
N GLU A 25 -6.25 21.94 3.79
CA GLU A 25 -5.65 23.25 4.08
C GLU A 25 -5.92 24.25 2.95
N SER A 26 -5.82 23.83 1.69
CA SER A 26 -5.99 24.75 0.54
C SER A 26 -7.40 24.77 -0.06
N GLY A 27 -8.24 23.79 0.29
CA GLY A 27 -9.54 23.56 -0.37
C GLY A 27 -9.43 23.04 -1.80
N LYS A 28 -8.21 22.78 -2.30
CA LYS A 28 -7.98 22.31 -3.66
C LYS A 28 -8.55 20.90 -3.84
N ARG A 29 -9.34 20.73 -4.88
CA ARG A 29 -9.86 19.43 -5.30
C ARG A 29 -9.10 18.90 -6.52
N VAL A 30 -8.74 17.63 -6.48
CA VAL A 30 -8.10 16.90 -7.59
C VAL A 30 -8.87 15.61 -7.80
N GLU A 31 -8.98 15.14 -9.04
CA GLU A 31 -9.67 13.89 -9.36
C GLU A 31 -8.81 13.03 -10.29
N GLU A 32 -8.84 11.71 -10.07
CA GLU A 32 -8.13 10.73 -10.88
C GLU A 32 -9.07 9.57 -11.22
N TYR A 33 -9.11 9.16 -12.49
CA TYR A 33 -9.88 7.99 -12.89
C TYR A 33 -9.22 6.70 -12.42
N VAL A 34 -9.95 5.88 -11.66
CA VAL A 34 -9.49 4.58 -11.13
C VAL A 34 -10.24 3.39 -11.74
N GLY A 35 -11.34 3.64 -12.45
CA GLY A 35 -12.04 2.65 -13.28
C GLY A 35 -12.97 1.68 -12.57
N VAL A 36 -12.99 1.69 -11.23
CA VAL A 36 -13.89 0.87 -10.41
C VAL A 36 -14.63 1.75 -9.41
N ASP A 37 -15.87 1.38 -9.12
CA ASP A 37 -16.65 1.93 -8.01
C ASP A 37 -16.51 1.01 -6.80
N VAL A 38 -16.44 1.63 -5.62
CA VAL A 38 -16.45 0.94 -4.32
C VAL A 38 -17.43 1.66 -3.42
N ASP A 39 -17.99 0.97 -2.42
CA ASP A 39 -18.81 1.63 -1.40
C ASP A 39 -17.95 2.65 -0.64
N SER A 40 -18.08 3.92 -1.03
CA SER A 40 -17.21 5.01 -0.63
C SER A 40 -18.04 6.22 -0.22
N ALA A 41 -17.42 7.11 0.53
CA ALA A 41 -17.95 8.43 0.82
C ALA A 41 -17.17 9.49 0.05
N ALA A 42 -17.87 10.48 -0.52
CA ALA A 42 -17.25 11.60 -1.19
C ALA A 42 -16.49 12.46 -0.16
N PRO A 43 -15.28 12.96 -0.49
CA PRO A 43 -14.55 13.85 0.41
C PRO A 43 -15.20 15.23 0.46
N ASP A 44 -15.42 15.73 1.67
CA ASP A 44 -15.96 17.05 1.94
C ASP A 44 -15.44 17.60 3.29
N VAL A 45 -15.73 18.88 3.54
CA VAL A 45 -15.57 19.50 4.87
C VAL A 45 -16.95 19.91 5.32
N GLY A 46 -17.54 19.09 6.19
CA GLY A 46 -18.88 19.32 6.75
C GLY A 46 -18.78 20.03 8.10
N ARG A 47 -19.18 21.30 8.15
CA ARG A 47 -19.03 22.17 9.34
C ARG A 47 -17.60 22.12 9.89
N ASP A 48 -17.37 21.32 10.92
CA ASP A 48 -16.10 21.20 11.64
C ASP A 48 -15.34 19.90 11.38
N PHE A 49 -15.93 18.95 10.63
CA PHE A 49 -15.40 17.61 10.44
C PHE A 49 -15.06 17.32 8.97
N LEU A 50 -14.04 16.49 8.77
CA LEU A 50 -13.75 15.90 7.48
C LEU A 50 -14.71 14.75 7.19
N GLY A 51 -15.34 14.77 6.01
CA GLY A 51 -15.94 13.60 5.43
C GLY A 51 -15.09 13.02 4.31
N GLY A 52 -15.52 11.87 3.80
CA GLY A 52 -14.77 11.05 2.86
C GLY A 52 -14.59 9.63 3.37
N HIS A 53 -13.84 8.84 2.59
CA HIS A 53 -13.51 7.46 2.91
C HIS A 53 -12.35 7.38 3.90
N ILE A 54 -11.26 8.09 3.59
CA ILE A 54 -10.00 8.05 4.34
C ILE A 54 -9.38 9.45 4.37
N ALA A 55 -8.69 9.79 5.46
CA ALA A 55 -7.81 10.95 5.52
C ALA A 55 -6.35 10.50 5.53
N ILE A 56 -5.50 11.19 4.77
CA ILE A 56 -4.05 10.96 4.71
C ILE A 56 -3.34 12.27 4.99
N THR A 57 -2.35 12.28 5.86
CA THR A 57 -1.53 13.45 6.15
C THR A 57 -0.05 13.15 5.97
N SER A 58 0.69 14.16 5.53
CA SER A 58 2.14 14.15 5.61
C SER A 58 2.66 15.49 6.08
N PHE A 59 3.47 15.47 7.14
CA PHE A 59 3.96 16.68 7.82
C PHE A 59 5.46 16.65 8.14
N SER A 60 6.18 15.62 7.70
CA SER A 60 7.64 15.50 7.85
C SER A 60 8.25 14.69 6.70
N THR A 61 9.57 14.55 6.64
CA THR A 61 10.31 13.82 5.58
C THR A 61 9.94 12.34 5.51
N SER A 62 9.62 11.70 6.63
CA SER A 62 9.34 10.26 6.72
C SER A 62 7.96 9.92 7.30
N ILE A 63 7.11 10.92 7.57
CA ILE A 63 5.82 10.69 8.23
C ILE A 63 4.69 10.83 7.23
N VAL A 64 4.04 9.69 6.95
CA VAL A 64 2.78 9.63 6.21
C VAL A 64 1.83 8.79 7.03
N LYS A 65 0.75 9.43 7.49
CA LYS A 65 -0.25 8.80 8.35
C LYS A 65 -1.62 8.79 7.72
N ALA A 66 -2.43 7.81 8.07
CA ALA A 66 -3.82 7.74 7.61
C ALA A 66 -4.78 7.25 8.69
N VAL A 67 -6.06 7.53 8.46
CA VAL A 67 -7.18 7.10 9.29
C VAL A 67 -8.44 6.94 8.43
N ALA A 68 -9.24 5.92 8.71
CA ALA A 68 -10.53 5.75 8.06
C ALA A 68 -11.55 6.75 8.61
N LEU A 69 -12.44 7.26 7.74
CA LEU A 69 -13.45 8.26 8.07
C LEU A 69 -14.85 7.61 8.08
N ALA A 70 -15.65 7.81 7.02
CA ALA A 70 -17.04 7.34 6.97
C ALA A 70 -17.17 5.85 6.62
N LYS A 71 -16.16 5.26 6.01
CA LYS A 71 -16.14 3.87 5.52
C LYS A 71 -14.85 3.17 5.99
N PRO A 72 -14.87 1.85 6.21
CA PRO A 72 -13.69 1.10 6.63
C PRO A 72 -12.67 1.04 5.49
N ALA A 73 -11.41 1.32 5.81
CA ALA A 73 -10.26 1.09 4.94
C ALA A 73 -9.30 0.13 5.62
N TYR A 74 -8.43 -0.53 4.85
CA TYR A 74 -7.59 -1.62 5.34
C TYR A 74 -6.15 -1.40 4.90
N VAL A 75 -5.20 -1.45 5.80
CA VAL A 75 -3.77 -1.37 5.47
C VAL A 75 -3.19 -2.78 5.42
N LEU A 76 -2.38 -3.05 4.41
CA LEU A 76 -1.59 -4.27 4.33
C LEU A 76 -0.24 -4.06 5.00
N ASP A 77 0.07 -4.87 6.01
CA ASP A 77 1.41 -4.99 6.56
C ASP A 77 1.75 -6.45 6.92
N LEU A 78 2.75 -6.66 7.77
CA LEU A 78 3.24 -7.98 8.14
C LEU A 78 2.18 -8.84 8.85
N GLU A 79 1.23 -8.22 9.54
CA GLU A 79 0.12 -8.93 10.20
C GLU A 79 -0.99 -9.32 9.22
N GLY A 80 -0.92 -8.81 7.99
CA GLY A 80 -1.90 -9.03 6.93
C GLY A 80 -2.72 -7.80 6.62
N LEU A 81 -3.88 -8.02 6.01
CA LEU A 81 -4.81 -6.95 5.66
C LEU A 81 -5.65 -6.63 6.90
N ARG A 82 -5.32 -5.54 7.59
CA ARG A 82 -5.96 -5.15 8.84
C ARG A 82 -6.73 -3.83 8.69
N PRO A 83 -7.85 -3.66 9.41
CA PRO A 83 -8.60 -2.41 9.34
C PRO A 83 -7.74 -1.25 9.87
N LEU A 84 -7.82 -0.11 9.19
CA LEU A 84 -7.34 1.16 9.72
C LEU A 84 -8.28 1.63 10.83
N ALA A 85 -7.71 2.27 11.84
CA ALA A 85 -8.46 2.96 12.87
C ALA A 85 -9.47 3.91 12.22
N ARG A 86 -10.71 3.89 12.71
CA ARG A 86 -11.77 4.78 12.26
C ARG A 86 -11.90 5.94 13.23
N LYS A 87 -11.86 7.18 12.73
CA LYS A 87 -11.89 8.38 13.58
C LYS A 87 -12.68 9.51 12.93
N ALA A 88 -13.46 10.22 13.73
CA ALA A 88 -13.99 11.53 13.34
C ALA A 88 -12.84 12.55 13.42
N VAL A 89 -12.48 13.14 12.28
CA VAL A 89 -11.38 14.10 12.20
C VAL A 89 -11.94 15.50 12.11
N THR A 90 -11.51 16.40 12.99
CA THR A 90 -11.90 17.81 12.95
C THR A 90 -10.90 18.63 12.14
N VAL A 91 -11.38 19.70 11.49
CA VAL A 91 -10.52 20.67 10.79
C VAL A 91 -9.56 21.36 11.78
N ALA A 92 -10.03 21.65 13.00
CA ALA A 92 -9.20 22.21 14.07
C ALA A 92 -8.04 21.27 14.44
N GLY A 93 -8.30 19.97 14.61
CA GLY A 93 -7.26 18.97 14.92
C GLY A 93 -6.24 18.81 13.80
N VAL A 94 -6.66 18.92 12.53
CA VAL A 94 -5.75 18.94 11.38
C VAL A 94 -4.82 20.15 11.42
N ARG A 95 -5.36 21.35 11.71
CA ARG A 95 -4.58 22.59 11.83
C ARG A 95 -3.61 22.54 13.02
N ALA A 96 -4.03 21.93 14.12
CA ALA A 96 -3.22 21.69 15.31
C ALA A 96 -2.24 20.51 15.17
N ARG A 97 -2.23 19.79 14.03
CA ARG A 97 -1.36 18.65 13.74
C ARG A 97 -1.55 17.46 14.71
N GLU A 98 -2.77 17.21 15.16
CA GLU A 98 -3.14 16.16 16.11
C GLU A 98 -3.22 14.76 15.48
N PHE A 99 -2.11 14.26 14.96
CA PHE A 99 -2.02 13.00 14.21
C PHE A 99 -1.43 11.84 15.02
N GLY A 100 -1.29 11.98 16.34
CA GLY A 100 -0.67 10.98 17.21
C GLY A 100 -1.31 9.59 17.04
N ALA A 101 -2.64 9.53 17.08
CA ALA A 101 -3.45 8.31 16.96
C ALA A 101 -3.70 7.85 15.51
N TRP A 102 -3.13 8.51 14.50
CA TRP A 102 -3.22 8.05 13.11
C TRP A 102 -2.10 7.06 12.83
N GLU A 103 -2.35 6.16 11.90
CA GLU A 103 -1.47 5.03 11.61
C GLU A 103 -0.43 5.35 10.55
N GLN A 104 0.79 4.84 10.70
CA GLN A 104 1.85 5.00 9.70
C GLN A 104 1.57 4.11 8.47
N VAL A 105 1.43 4.76 7.32
CA VAL A 105 1.08 4.12 6.03
C VAL A 105 2.08 4.43 4.91
N TRP A 106 3.23 5.03 5.24
CA TRP A 106 4.27 5.28 4.25
C TRP A 106 4.71 3.98 3.59
N ASN A 107 4.62 3.91 2.26
CA ASN A 107 4.94 2.74 1.45
C ASN A 107 4.17 1.46 1.86
N LYS A 108 2.97 1.61 2.42
CA LYS A 108 2.05 0.49 2.67
C LYS A 108 0.84 0.59 1.75
N PRO A 109 0.41 -0.49 1.09
CA PRO A 109 -0.87 -0.51 0.37
C PRO A 109 -2.03 -0.32 1.35
N ILE A 110 -3.00 0.49 0.96
CA ILE A 110 -4.27 0.67 1.68
C ILE A 110 -5.41 0.33 0.73
N LEU A 111 -6.25 -0.63 1.08
CA LEU A 111 -7.46 -0.97 0.33
C LEU A 111 -8.66 -0.18 0.89
N LEU A 112 -9.47 0.36 0.00
CA LEU A 112 -10.73 1.03 0.36
C LEU A 112 -11.87 0.06 0.69
N SER A 113 -11.66 -1.24 0.51
CA SER A 113 -12.64 -2.28 0.83
C SER A 113 -11.92 -3.63 0.93
N ASN A 114 -12.45 -4.54 1.74
CA ASN A 114 -12.05 -5.95 1.80
C ASN A 114 -12.90 -6.85 0.89
N ALA A 115 -13.70 -6.26 -0.01
CA ALA A 115 -14.39 -6.96 -1.09
C ALA A 115 -13.81 -6.57 -2.46
N SER A 116 -13.86 -7.48 -3.43
CA SER A 116 -13.43 -7.24 -4.82
C SER A 116 -14.62 -6.82 -5.71
N PRO A 117 -14.41 -5.96 -6.73
CA PRO A 117 -13.18 -5.19 -6.97
C PRO A 117 -13.03 -4.07 -5.93
N THR A 118 -11.79 -3.60 -5.73
CA THR A 118 -11.50 -2.47 -4.82
C THR A 118 -10.46 -1.52 -5.40
N VAL A 119 -10.16 -0.45 -4.67
CA VAL A 119 -9.07 0.47 -4.98
C VAL A 119 -7.99 0.30 -3.93
N ALA A 120 -6.76 0.08 -4.38
CA ALA A 120 -5.61 0.17 -3.51
C ALA A 120 -4.90 1.51 -3.71
N LEU A 121 -4.69 2.19 -2.59
CA LEU A 121 -3.96 3.43 -2.46
C LEU A 121 -2.54 3.12 -2.00
N GLY A 122 -1.60 3.91 -2.49
CA GLY A 122 -0.24 3.88 -2.06
C GLY A 122 0.28 5.28 -1.80
N ALA A 123 0.76 5.54 -0.60
CA ALA A 123 1.27 6.85 -0.22
C ALA A 123 2.80 6.81 -0.09
N SER A 124 3.49 7.68 -0.82
CA SER A 124 4.95 7.78 -0.82
C SER A 124 5.42 9.22 -0.83
N ARG A 125 6.67 9.43 -0.44
CA ARG A 125 7.29 10.76 -0.33
C ARG A 125 8.48 10.87 -1.26
N ALA A 126 8.67 12.06 -1.83
CA ALA A 126 9.92 12.45 -2.49
C ALA A 126 10.20 13.93 -2.19
N GLY A 127 11.20 14.20 -1.33
CA GLY A 127 11.50 15.56 -0.90
C GLY A 127 10.32 16.22 -0.18
N SER A 128 9.87 17.36 -0.69
CA SER A 128 8.72 18.13 -0.18
C SER A 128 7.37 17.70 -0.76
N LEU A 129 7.31 16.59 -1.51
CA LEU A 129 6.10 16.13 -2.19
C LEU A 129 5.54 14.85 -1.55
N LEU A 130 4.24 14.81 -1.36
CA LEU A 130 3.45 13.61 -1.09
C LEU A 130 2.86 13.13 -2.41
N HIS A 131 3.15 11.88 -2.77
CA HIS A 131 2.56 11.20 -3.90
C HIS A 131 1.54 10.19 -3.41
N ILE A 132 0.31 10.30 -3.90
CA ILE A 132 -0.71 9.27 -3.72
C ILE A 132 -0.97 8.64 -5.09
N ASN A 133 -0.74 7.34 -5.17
CA ASN A 133 -1.15 6.55 -6.30
C ASN A 133 -2.39 5.74 -5.92
N ALA A 134 -3.25 5.50 -6.90
CA ALA A 134 -4.46 4.73 -6.74
C ALA A 134 -4.65 3.83 -7.95
N VAL A 135 -4.86 2.55 -7.72
CA VAL A 135 -5.06 1.57 -8.78
C VAL A 135 -6.24 0.67 -8.45
N PRO A 136 -7.02 0.24 -9.45
CA PRO A 136 -7.97 -0.85 -9.24
C PRO A 136 -7.20 -2.12 -8.87
N THR A 137 -7.72 -2.86 -7.90
CA THR A 137 -7.14 -4.12 -7.43
C THR A 137 -8.21 -5.09 -6.97
N ASP A 138 -7.77 -6.30 -6.64
CA ASP A 138 -8.61 -7.37 -6.08
C ASP A 138 -8.03 -7.86 -4.76
N VAL A 139 -8.91 -8.17 -3.81
CA VAL A 139 -8.54 -8.64 -2.48
C VAL A 139 -7.83 -9.99 -2.53
N GLU A 140 -8.15 -10.83 -3.51
CA GLU A 140 -7.51 -12.13 -3.74
C GLU A 140 -6.02 -11.99 -4.07
N LEU A 141 -5.65 -11.01 -4.91
CA LEU A 141 -4.25 -10.74 -5.25
C LEU A 141 -3.45 -10.32 -4.03
N VAL A 142 -4.03 -9.44 -3.20
CA VAL A 142 -3.45 -9.00 -1.93
C VAL A 142 -3.30 -10.18 -0.96
N GLY A 143 -4.32 -11.04 -0.88
CA GLY A 143 -4.29 -12.27 -0.09
C GLY A 143 -3.20 -13.23 -0.54
N LYS A 144 -3.01 -13.41 -1.85
CA LYS A 144 -1.93 -14.24 -2.41
C LYS A 144 -0.54 -13.68 -2.13
N ALA A 145 -0.37 -12.36 -2.22
CA ALA A 145 0.89 -11.73 -1.85
C ALA A 145 1.20 -11.96 -0.36
N TRP A 146 0.21 -11.79 0.53
CA TRP A 146 0.41 -12.03 1.96
C TRP A 146 0.64 -13.51 2.31
N ALA A 147 -0.08 -14.44 1.68
CA ALA A 147 0.16 -15.88 1.84
C ALA A 147 1.59 -16.25 1.43
N THR A 148 2.07 -15.68 0.31
CA THR A 148 3.46 -15.83 -0.15
C THR A 148 4.45 -15.28 0.88
N ALA A 149 4.18 -14.10 1.47
CA ALA A 149 5.01 -13.52 2.51
C ALA A 149 5.12 -14.43 3.74
N ARG A 150 4.01 -15.05 4.17
CA ARG A 150 3.99 -16.02 5.27
C ARG A 150 4.84 -17.26 4.99
N VAL A 151 4.86 -17.74 3.74
CA VAL A 151 5.75 -18.85 3.36
C VAL A 151 7.20 -18.40 3.45
N LEU A 152 7.52 -17.27 2.82
CA LEU A 152 8.89 -16.74 2.78
C LEU A 152 9.43 -16.40 4.18
N GLN A 153 8.59 -15.99 5.13
CA GLN A 153 8.97 -15.68 6.51
C GLN A 153 9.77 -16.81 7.20
N ARG A 154 9.54 -18.07 6.79
CA ARG A 154 10.30 -19.22 7.29
C ARG A 154 11.78 -19.16 6.92
N GLY A 155 12.11 -18.45 5.84
CA GLY A 155 13.46 -18.29 5.32
C GLY A 155 14.30 -17.25 6.05
N GLY A 156 13.74 -16.41 6.92
CA GLY A 156 14.49 -15.40 7.67
C GLY A 156 13.70 -14.13 8.01
N GLU A 157 14.41 -13.02 8.16
CA GLU A 157 13.81 -11.72 8.50
C GLU A 157 12.98 -11.18 7.33
N LEU A 158 11.69 -11.00 7.55
CA LEU A 158 10.72 -10.55 6.55
C LEU A 158 10.49 -9.03 6.66
N SER A 159 10.42 -8.37 5.52
CA SER A 159 9.87 -7.02 5.37
C SER A 159 8.97 -6.94 4.15
N MET A 160 7.98 -6.04 4.19
CA MET A 160 7.06 -5.79 3.08
C MET A 160 6.97 -4.29 2.82
N ASN A 161 7.16 -3.88 1.57
CA ASN A 161 7.09 -2.48 1.16
C ASN A 161 6.42 -2.35 -0.20
N CYS A 162 5.60 -1.31 -0.36
CA CYS A 162 5.03 -0.94 -1.63
C CYS A 162 5.84 0.19 -2.26
N THR A 163 6.31 -0.01 -3.49
CA THR A 163 6.85 1.06 -4.32
C THR A 163 5.67 1.84 -4.92
N CYS A 164 4.98 2.57 -4.04
CA CYS A 164 3.66 3.12 -4.31
C CYS A 164 3.64 4.23 -5.37
N ARG A 165 4.80 4.82 -5.70
CA ARG A 165 4.93 5.84 -6.76
C ARG A 165 4.76 5.29 -8.18
N LEU A 166 4.90 3.98 -8.38
CA LEU A 166 4.81 3.37 -9.71
C LEU A 166 3.36 2.97 -10.02
N GLY A 167 2.90 3.23 -11.25
CA GLY A 167 1.52 2.92 -11.68
C GLY A 167 1.13 1.43 -11.64
N LEU A 168 2.11 0.52 -11.62
CA LEU A 168 1.88 -0.91 -11.39
C LEU A 168 1.67 -1.26 -9.92
N MET A 169 2.01 -0.31 -9.04
CA MET A 169 2.03 -0.41 -7.58
C MET A 169 2.65 -1.72 -7.06
N PRO A 170 3.98 -1.92 -7.27
CA PRO A 170 4.65 -3.13 -6.85
C PRO A 170 4.68 -3.25 -5.34
N LEU A 171 4.20 -4.37 -4.82
CA LEU A 171 4.39 -4.82 -3.45
C LEU A 171 5.59 -5.78 -3.43
N GLU A 172 6.65 -5.36 -2.75
CA GLU A 172 7.89 -6.09 -2.58
C GLU A 172 7.90 -6.77 -1.21
N ILE A 173 8.05 -8.08 -1.24
CA ILE A 173 8.20 -8.94 -0.08
C ILE A 173 9.66 -9.36 -0.07
N PHE A 174 10.40 -8.91 0.94
CA PHE A 174 11.82 -9.14 1.06
C PHE A 174 12.09 -10.02 2.28
N VAL A 175 12.83 -11.11 2.07
CA VAL A 175 13.31 -11.97 3.16
C VAL A 175 14.81 -12.06 3.10
N ARG A 176 15.47 -11.96 4.26
CA ARG A 176 16.92 -12.06 4.38
C ARG A 176 17.33 -13.09 5.43
N ARG A 177 18.39 -13.83 5.11
CA ARG A 177 19.11 -14.71 6.04
C ARG A 177 20.61 -14.58 5.80
N GLY A 178 21.33 -14.07 6.79
CA GLY A 178 22.76 -13.79 6.66
C GLY A 178 23.03 -12.81 5.51
N ASN A 179 23.83 -13.23 4.53
CA ASN A 179 24.15 -12.45 3.33
C ASN A 179 23.21 -12.70 2.13
N ARG A 180 22.30 -13.68 2.26
CA ARG A 180 21.36 -14.06 1.20
C ARG A 180 20.00 -13.42 1.39
N TYR A 181 19.31 -13.21 0.28
CA TYR A 181 17.98 -12.63 0.30
C TYR A 181 17.10 -13.16 -0.83
N VAL A 182 15.80 -13.13 -0.59
CA VAL A 182 14.75 -13.37 -1.57
C VAL A 182 13.88 -12.13 -1.67
N VAL A 183 13.59 -11.70 -2.90
CA VAL A 183 12.61 -10.65 -3.18
C VAL A 183 11.51 -11.23 -4.04
N ALA A 184 10.29 -11.27 -3.52
CA ALA A 184 9.08 -11.53 -4.29
C ALA A 184 8.37 -10.20 -4.59
N LYS A 185 7.97 -9.99 -5.84
CA LYS A 185 7.24 -8.78 -6.26
C LYS A 185 5.89 -9.15 -6.84
N PHE A 186 4.85 -8.51 -6.32
CA PHE A 186 3.48 -8.57 -6.82
C PHE A 186 3.09 -7.19 -7.33
N TYR A 187 2.29 -7.10 -8.40
CA TYR A 187 1.85 -5.83 -8.97
C TYR A 187 0.36 -5.63 -8.71
N LEU A 188 0.01 -4.72 -7.81
CA LEU A 188 -1.36 -4.61 -7.30
C LEU A 188 -2.35 -4.00 -8.30
N ASN A 189 -1.89 -3.38 -9.38
CA ASN A 189 -2.79 -2.85 -10.41
C ASN A 189 -3.39 -3.97 -11.28
N ALA A 190 -4.63 -4.36 -10.99
CA ALA A 190 -5.35 -5.46 -11.66
C ALA A 190 -5.59 -5.21 -13.16
N THR A 191 -5.54 -3.96 -13.63
CA THR A 191 -5.64 -3.68 -15.08
C THR A 191 -4.37 -4.02 -15.85
N SER A 192 -3.25 -4.22 -15.16
CA SER A 192 -2.00 -4.62 -15.81
C SER A 192 -1.93 -6.14 -15.96
N PRO A 193 -1.49 -6.68 -17.12
CA PRO A 193 -1.17 -8.10 -17.26
C PRO A 193 -0.14 -8.59 -16.23
N ARG A 194 0.73 -7.70 -15.73
CA ARG A 194 1.72 -8.03 -14.70
C ARG A 194 1.11 -8.39 -13.35
N SER A 195 -0.15 -8.01 -13.08
CA SER A 195 -0.84 -8.39 -11.84
C SER A 195 -1.13 -9.89 -11.74
N ARG A 196 -1.08 -10.61 -12.87
CA ARG A 196 -1.24 -12.08 -12.92
C ARG A 196 0.05 -12.83 -12.63
N ARG A 197 1.17 -12.11 -12.50
CA ARG A 197 2.52 -12.67 -12.37
C ARG A 197 3.17 -12.23 -11.06
N ALA A 198 3.95 -13.11 -10.47
CA ALA A 198 4.82 -12.84 -9.33
C ALA A 198 6.28 -13.04 -9.74
N PHE A 199 7.14 -12.10 -9.37
CA PHE A 199 8.56 -12.12 -9.73
C PHE A 199 9.42 -12.39 -8.51
N PHE A 200 10.25 -13.42 -8.56
CA PHE A 200 11.16 -13.84 -7.51
C PHE A 200 12.61 -13.56 -7.91
N ILE A 201 13.39 -13.09 -6.94
CA ILE A 201 14.83 -12.89 -7.06
C ILE A 201 15.49 -13.55 -5.87
N LEU A 202 16.44 -14.45 -6.09
CA LEU A 202 17.40 -14.89 -5.07
C LEU A 202 18.68 -14.09 -5.29
N GLY A 203 19.26 -13.57 -4.23
CA GLY A 203 20.54 -12.87 -4.29
C GLY A 203 21.40 -13.08 -3.06
N GLU A 204 22.64 -12.62 -3.18
CA GLU A 204 23.66 -12.70 -2.15
C GLU A 204 24.61 -11.50 -2.25
N GLY A 205 24.85 -10.79 -1.13
CA GLY A 205 25.77 -9.65 -1.12
C GLY A 205 25.41 -8.51 -2.08
N GLY A 206 24.12 -8.36 -2.41
CA GLY A 206 23.63 -7.39 -3.40
C GLY A 206 23.67 -7.88 -4.85
N ASN A 207 24.21 -9.07 -5.12
CA ASN A 207 24.21 -9.68 -6.44
C ASN A 207 22.97 -10.54 -6.65
N VAL A 208 22.46 -10.57 -7.88
CA VAL A 208 21.38 -11.47 -8.27
C VAL A 208 21.95 -12.81 -8.70
N LEU A 209 21.51 -13.88 -8.04
CA LEU A 209 21.88 -15.26 -8.36
C LEU A 209 20.86 -15.90 -9.29
N GLN A 210 19.58 -15.70 -9.00
CA GLN A 210 18.48 -16.29 -9.75
C GLN A 210 17.31 -15.31 -9.87
N ARG A 211 16.59 -15.41 -10.98
CA ARG A 211 15.30 -14.76 -11.21
C ARG A 211 14.29 -15.78 -11.70
N ARG A 212 13.04 -15.65 -11.26
CA ARG A 212 11.93 -16.46 -11.77
C ARG A 212 10.67 -15.61 -11.84
N ASP A 213 9.95 -15.73 -12.95
CA ASP A 213 8.63 -15.14 -13.13
C ASP A 213 7.62 -16.29 -13.20
N VAL A 214 6.60 -16.26 -12.36
CA VAL A 214 5.57 -17.31 -12.24
C VAL A 214 4.16 -16.71 -12.20
N ASP A 215 3.15 -17.52 -12.45
CA ASP A 215 1.78 -17.09 -12.21
C ASP A 215 1.52 -16.89 -10.71
N VAL A 216 0.67 -15.93 -10.36
CA VAL A 216 0.32 -15.63 -8.96
C VAL A 216 -0.23 -16.86 -8.23
N GLY A 217 -0.93 -17.75 -8.95
CA GLY A 217 -1.44 -19.02 -8.40
C GLY A 217 -0.35 -19.98 -7.93
N GLU A 218 0.87 -19.89 -8.48
CA GLU A 218 2.01 -20.75 -8.15
C GLU A 218 2.96 -20.11 -7.12
N ALA A 219 2.74 -18.84 -6.76
CA ALA A 219 3.71 -18.05 -6.01
C ALA A 219 4.05 -18.64 -4.63
N GLU A 220 3.07 -19.23 -3.94
CA GLU A 220 3.28 -19.88 -2.63
C GLU A 220 4.19 -21.12 -2.73
N VAL A 221 4.03 -21.92 -3.79
CA VAL A 221 4.86 -23.10 -4.05
C VAL A 221 6.29 -22.67 -4.36
N VAL A 222 6.45 -21.67 -5.24
CA VAL A 222 7.75 -21.12 -5.60
C VAL A 222 8.43 -20.49 -4.38
N ALA A 223 7.69 -19.77 -3.53
CA ALA A 223 8.23 -19.27 -2.28
C ALA A 223 8.80 -20.38 -1.39
N PHE A 224 8.14 -21.53 -1.30
CA PHE A 224 8.65 -22.67 -0.53
C PHE A 224 9.95 -23.23 -1.11
N GLU A 225 10.09 -23.28 -2.44
CA GLU A 225 11.35 -23.68 -3.10
C GLU A 225 12.50 -22.70 -2.75
N TYR A 226 12.22 -21.40 -2.78
CA TYR A 226 13.21 -20.37 -2.44
C TYR A 226 13.60 -20.39 -0.95
N VAL A 227 12.67 -20.72 -0.04
CA VAL A 227 12.97 -20.92 1.39
C VAL A 227 14.00 -22.05 1.55
N LYS A 228 13.82 -23.18 0.88
CA LYS A 228 14.80 -24.27 0.91
C LYS A 228 16.17 -23.80 0.46
N GLN A 229 16.26 -23.04 -0.64
CA GLN A 229 17.53 -22.53 -1.16
C GLN A 229 18.24 -21.56 -0.18
N LEU A 230 17.48 -20.82 0.64
CA LEU A 230 18.04 -20.01 1.73
C LEU A 230 18.58 -20.86 2.88
N GLU A 231 17.95 -22.01 3.17
CA GLU A 231 18.34 -22.93 4.25
C GLU A 231 19.58 -23.74 3.89
N THR A 232 19.66 -24.30 2.68
CA THR A 232 20.70 -25.28 2.31
C THR A 232 22.11 -24.70 2.28
N HIS A 233 22.30 -23.38 2.28
CA HIS A 233 23.61 -22.72 2.20
C HIS A 233 23.82 -21.72 3.33
N GLY A 234 23.02 -21.81 4.40
CA GLY A 234 23.17 -21.01 5.62
C GLY A 234 23.97 -21.71 6.73
N VAL A 235 24.77 -22.72 6.36
CA VAL A 235 25.72 -23.40 7.25
C VAL A 235 27.12 -22.95 6.84
N ASP A 236 27.57 -21.85 7.43
CA ASP A 236 28.98 -21.49 7.58
C ASP A 236 29.23 -21.24 9.07
#